data_AF-A0A0D2D9K6-F1
#
_entry.id   AF-A0A0D2D9K6-F1
#
_cell.length_a   1.000
_cell.length_b   1.000
_cell.length_c   1.000
_cell.angle_alpha   90.00
_cell.angle_beta   90.00
_cell.angle_gamma   90.00
#
_symmetry.space_group_name_H-M   'P 1'
#
loop_
_entity.id
_entity.type
_entity.pdbx_description
1 polymer ?
#
loop_
_entity_poly.entity_id
_entity_poly.type
_entity_poly.pdbx_seq_one_letter_code
_entity_poly.pdbx_strand_id
1 'polypeptide(L)'
;MDILAELESMAVNVATAAAEEETIPDVDVERWQKLFGFTISEARAALETYRRDLFRTKISDELWDTVGSDKQAEGYDREAYEYSLTRPRRHDSSGRYDEKGSYIVQLTGPLHSPEILQRAATLNRVPTPIGGVGECGQAEFCEIDGAAKARLLSWARKYHCGFQPTIIRLSKAKKELSEITQAPTLGNNLLTLPQHRPDDVGVEPTPSPGQYPVWYFFYGTLADPDVLSRQLGLEEAPHYVPAKVSGGRVRTWAAKYKALVDAPGEEVPGSAFLVQSASQEDALRFYETDKYEVVRCKITTQTEVLDGLTFRFDGSEDDLDQIH
;
A
#
# COMPACT_ATOMS: atom_id res chain seq x y z
N MET A 1 -18.05 -21.03 6.21
CA MET A 1 -18.69 -20.48 7.41
C MET A 1 -19.66 -21.52 7.91
N ASP A 2 -19.41 -22.07 9.10
CA ASP A 2 -20.26 -23.07 9.74
C ASP A 2 -21.30 -22.35 10.61
N ILE A 3 -22.55 -22.34 10.14
CA ILE A 3 -23.66 -21.58 10.73
C ILE A 3 -24.01 -22.13 12.13
N LEU A 4 -23.72 -23.41 12.40
CA LEU A 4 -23.97 -24.04 13.70
C LEU A 4 -23.03 -23.52 14.77
N ALA A 5 -21.73 -23.37 14.46
CA ALA A 5 -20.74 -22.85 15.38
C ALA A 5 -21.01 -21.38 15.78
N GLU A 6 -21.52 -20.57 14.85
CA GLU A 6 -21.91 -19.20 15.13
C GLU A 6 -23.15 -19.13 16.03
N LEU A 7 -24.15 -19.98 15.80
CA LEU A 7 -25.35 -20.06 16.64
C LEU A 7 -25.05 -20.53 18.06
N GLU A 8 -24.13 -21.49 18.23
CA GLU A 8 -23.67 -21.93 19.54
C GLU A 8 -22.95 -20.81 20.29
N SER A 9 -22.07 -20.05 19.61
CA SER A 9 -21.40 -18.87 20.17
C SER A 9 -22.41 -17.79 20.62
N MET A 10 -23.43 -17.51 19.81
CA MET A 10 -24.49 -16.56 20.15
C MET A 10 -25.31 -17.00 21.37
N ALA A 11 -25.64 -18.30 21.48
CA ALA A 11 -26.39 -18.83 22.62
C ALA A 11 -25.62 -18.68 23.95
N VAL A 12 -24.30 -18.90 23.93
CA VAL A 12 -23.43 -18.70 25.09
C VAL A 12 -23.36 -17.22 25.48
N ASN A 13 -23.31 -16.30 24.50
CA ASN A 13 -23.30 -14.86 24.77
C ASN A 13 -24.61 -14.37 25.41
N VAL A 14 -25.76 -14.84 24.92
CA VAL A 14 -27.08 -14.54 25.48
C VAL A 14 -27.19 -15.03 26.93
N ALA A 15 -26.71 -16.25 27.23
CA ALA A 15 -26.75 -16.80 28.58
C ALA A 15 -25.87 -16.00 29.58
N THR A 16 -24.71 -15.51 29.16
CA THR A 16 -23.85 -14.66 30.00
C THR A 16 -24.40 -13.26 30.22
N ALA A 17 -24.97 -12.62 29.19
CA ALA A 17 -25.57 -11.30 29.31
C ALA A 17 -26.81 -11.28 30.23
N ALA A 18 -27.51 -12.41 30.36
CA ALA A 18 -28.63 -12.58 31.27
C ALA A 18 -28.22 -12.86 32.74
N ALA A 19 -26.94 -13.23 32.98
CA ALA A 19 -26.42 -13.57 34.30
C ALA A 19 -25.59 -12.46 34.96
N GLU A 20 -25.15 -11.46 34.19
CA GLU A 20 -24.39 -10.31 34.68
C GLU A 20 -25.35 -9.17 35.09
N GLU A 21 -25.46 -8.91 36.40
CA GLU A 21 -26.24 -7.78 36.94
C GLU A 21 -25.74 -6.44 36.37
N GLU A 22 -26.68 -5.52 36.10
CA GLU A 22 -26.55 -4.24 35.38
C GLU A 22 -25.50 -3.23 35.90
N THR A 23 -24.74 -3.56 36.94
CA THR A 23 -23.72 -2.67 37.52
C THR A 23 -22.31 -3.05 37.08
N ILE A 24 -21.77 -2.29 36.11
CA ILE A 24 -20.34 -2.37 35.74
C ILE A 24 -19.50 -1.97 36.95
N PRO A 25 -18.62 -2.84 37.48
CA PRO A 25 -17.83 -2.51 38.65
C PRO A 25 -16.76 -1.46 38.30
N ASP A 26 -16.53 -0.50 39.20
CA ASP A 26 -15.62 0.64 38.95
C ASP A 26 -14.18 0.21 38.65
N VAL A 27 -13.77 -0.99 39.09
CA VAL A 27 -12.46 -1.60 38.77
C VAL A 27 -12.27 -1.86 37.27
N ASP A 28 -13.33 -2.22 36.55
CA ASP A 28 -13.25 -2.48 35.11
C ASP A 28 -13.17 -1.14 34.35
N VAL A 29 -13.87 -0.12 34.85
CA VAL A 29 -13.83 1.24 34.29
C VAL A 29 -12.41 1.82 34.42
N GLU A 30 -11.82 1.79 35.62
CA GLU A 30 -10.45 2.28 35.84
C GLU A 30 -9.41 1.53 34.99
N ARG A 31 -9.59 0.22 34.82
CA ARG A 31 -8.74 -0.61 33.96
C ARG A 31 -8.84 -0.18 32.49
N TRP A 32 -10.05 0.02 31.98
CA TRP A 32 -10.28 0.46 30.60
C TRP A 32 -9.80 1.89 30.35
N GLN A 33 -9.86 2.78 31.35
CA GLN A 33 -9.24 4.09 31.27
C GLN A 33 -7.71 3.99 31.11
N LYS A 34 -7.06 3.12 31.89
CA LYS A 34 -5.60 2.94 31.85
C LYS A 34 -5.12 2.25 30.57
N LEU A 35 -5.85 1.25 30.08
CA LEU A 35 -5.46 0.45 28.91
C LEU A 35 -5.77 1.14 27.58
N PHE A 36 -6.90 1.84 27.48
CA PHE A 36 -7.37 2.43 26.21
C PHE A 36 -7.33 3.95 26.17
N GLY A 37 -6.94 4.61 27.27
CA GLY A 37 -6.85 6.08 27.36
C GLY A 37 -8.21 6.78 27.35
N PHE A 38 -9.28 6.07 27.74
CA PHE A 38 -10.64 6.62 27.78
C PHE A 38 -10.88 7.53 28.99
N THR A 39 -11.81 8.48 28.82
CA THR A 39 -12.46 9.14 29.97
C THR A 39 -13.40 8.16 30.69
N ILE A 40 -13.77 8.45 31.95
CA ILE A 40 -14.64 7.57 32.77
C ILE A 40 -15.94 7.24 32.02
N SER A 41 -16.55 8.25 31.41
CA SER A 41 -17.79 8.11 30.64
C SER A 41 -17.62 7.27 29.37
N GLU A 42 -16.51 7.43 28.66
CA GLU A 42 -16.19 6.66 27.45
C GLU A 42 -15.87 5.19 27.79
N ALA A 43 -15.13 4.93 28.86
CA ALA A 43 -14.83 3.59 29.33
C ALA A 43 -16.12 2.84 29.71
N ARG A 44 -17.02 3.51 30.45
CA ARG A 44 -18.32 2.93 30.82
C ARG A 44 -19.21 2.68 29.60
N ALA A 45 -19.30 3.65 28.68
CA ALA A 45 -20.07 3.47 27.45
C ALA A 45 -19.51 2.34 26.58
N ALA A 46 -18.19 2.23 26.46
CA ALA A 46 -17.53 1.17 25.69
C ALA A 46 -17.76 -0.22 26.32
N LEU A 47 -17.67 -0.34 27.64
CA LEU A 47 -18.00 -1.57 28.38
C LEU A 47 -19.46 -1.96 28.19
N GLU A 48 -20.39 -1.01 28.32
CA GLU A 48 -21.82 -1.26 28.09
C GLU A 48 -22.10 -1.73 26.66
N THR A 49 -21.52 -1.05 25.66
CA THR A 49 -21.69 -1.44 24.25
C THR A 49 -21.10 -2.82 24.00
N TYR A 50 -19.93 -3.12 24.56
CA TYR A 50 -19.25 -4.39 24.37
C TYR A 50 -19.98 -5.56 25.05
N ARG A 51 -20.49 -5.38 26.27
CA ARG A 51 -21.29 -6.39 26.98
C ARG A 51 -22.66 -6.62 26.34
N ARG A 52 -23.24 -5.60 25.69
CA ARG A 52 -24.48 -5.73 24.92
C ARG A 52 -24.28 -6.36 23.54
N ASP A 53 -23.04 -6.48 23.05
CA ASP A 53 -22.76 -7.08 21.75
C ASP A 53 -22.83 -8.60 21.82
N LEU A 54 -23.93 -9.16 21.30
CA LEU A 54 -24.18 -10.60 21.22
C LEU A 54 -23.24 -11.31 20.22
N PHE A 55 -22.59 -10.56 19.34
CA PHE A 55 -21.63 -11.07 18.35
C PHE A 55 -20.18 -10.93 18.82
N ARG A 56 -19.94 -10.57 20.10
CA ARG A 56 -18.58 -10.44 20.63
C ARG A 56 -17.79 -11.75 20.50
N THR A 57 -16.59 -11.64 19.97
CA THR A 57 -15.64 -12.75 19.87
C THR A 57 -15.07 -13.05 21.25
N LYS A 58 -15.53 -14.13 21.88
CA LYS A 58 -14.91 -14.66 23.10
C LYS A 58 -13.71 -15.53 22.74
N ILE A 59 -12.61 -15.31 23.42
CA ILE A 59 -11.41 -16.13 23.33
C ILE A 59 -11.69 -17.45 24.06
N SER A 60 -11.28 -18.60 23.51
CA SER A 60 -11.44 -19.89 24.18
C SER A 60 -10.59 -19.98 25.45
N ASP A 61 -11.00 -20.79 26.41
CA ASP A 61 -10.25 -20.99 27.66
C ASP A 61 -8.83 -21.49 27.40
N GLU A 62 -8.63 -22.38 26.42
CA GLU A 62 -7.32 -22.88 26.01
C GLU A 62 -6.40 -21.78 25.46
N LEU A 63 -6.95 -20.85 24.68
CA LEU A 63 -6.19 -19.73 24.14
C LEU A 63 -5.86 -18.71 25.25
N TRP A 64 -6.80 -18.47 26.17
CA TRP A 64 -6.58 -17.61 27.33
C TRP A 64 -5.56 -18.18 28.32
N ASP A 65 -5.53 -19.50 28.55
CA ASP A 65 -4.50 -20.12 29.39
C ASP A 65 -3.08 -19.93 28.80
N THR A 66 -2.99 -19.84 27.47
CA THR A 66 -1.71 -19.62 26.77
C THR A 66 -1.26 -18.16 26.83
N VAL A 67 -2.18 -17.20 26.59
CA VAL A 67 -1.83 -15.77 26.49
C VAL A 67 -2.10 -14.97 27.77
N GLY A 68 -2.84 -15.54 28.71
CA GLY A 68 -3.40 -14.83 29.86
C GLY A 68 -2.33 -14.39 30.86
N SER A 69 -1.27 -15.18 31.07
CA SER A 69 -0.18 -14.83 31.98
C SER A 69 0.59 -13.59 31.49
N ASP A 70 0.90 -13.52 30.19
CA ASP A 70 1.60 -12.39 29.58
C ASP A 70 0.70 -11.15 29.54
N LYS A 71 -0.58 -11.34 29.20
CA LYS A 71 -1.54 -10.24 29.08
C LYS A 71 -1.97 -9.67 30.43
N GLN A 72 -2.07 -10.51 31.47
CA GLN A 72 -2.26 -10.03 32.84
C GLN A 72 -1.06 -9.24 33.36
N ALA A 73 0.17 -9.59 32.96
CA ALA A 73 1.36 -8.80 33.29
C ALA A 73 1.35 -7.41 32.64
N GLU A 74 0.75 -7.28 31.45
CA GLU A 74 0.45 -6.00 30.78
C GLU A 74 -0.77 -5.26 31.38
N GLY A 75 -1.49 -5.87 32.32
CA GLY A 75 -2.66 -5.32 33.00
C GLY A 75 -4.00 -5.57 32.29
N TYR A 76 -4.01 -6.39 31.25
CA TYR A 76 -5.23 -6.82 30.57
C TYR A 76 -5.93 -7.94 31.34
N ASP A 77 -7.25 -7.84 31.47
CA ASP A 77 -8.12 -8.97 31.77
C ASP A 77 -8.61 -9.59 30.45
N ARG A 78 -9.32 -10.72 30.57
CA ARG A 78 -9.84 -11.46 29.42
C ARG A 78 -10.76 -10.57 28.57
N GLU A 79 -11.65 -9.81 29.20
CA GLU A 79 -12.63 -8.96 28.52
C GLU A 79 -11.98 -7.74 27.82
N ALA A 80 -10.98 -7.09 28.43
CA ALA A 80 -10.24 -6.01 27.79
C ALA A 80 -9.36 -6.54 26.64
N TYR A 81 -8.80 -7.75 26.78
CA TYR A 81 -8.04 -8.35 25.70
C TYR A 81 -8.93 -8.71 24.50
N GLU A 82 -10.09 -9.31 24.75
CA GLU A 82 -11.11 -9.58 23.72
C GLU A 82 -11.60 -8.27 23.06
N TYR A 83 -11.87 -7.23 23.86
CA TYR A 83 -12.21 -5.90 23.35
C TYR A 83 -11.10 -5.32 22.47
N SER A 84 -9.83 -5.50 22.85
CA SER A 84 -8.69 -5.02 22.07
C SER A 84 -8.57 -5.70 20.69
N LEU A 85 -9.04 -6.94 20.56
CA LEU A 85 -9.05 -7.68 19.29
C LEU A 85 -10.24 -7.30 18.39
N THR A 86 -11.38 -6.92 18.98
CA THR A 86 -12.55 -6.44 18.22
C THR A 86 -12.37 -5.03 17.69
N ARG A 87 -11.51 -4.22 18.32
CA ARG A 87 -11.03 -3.02 17.67
C ARG A 87 -10.24 -3.43 16.44
N PRO A 88 -10.51 -2.86 15.25
CA PRO A 88 -9.56 -2.96 14.17
C PRO A 88 -8.26 -2.46 14.76
N ARG A 89 -7.26 -3.34 14.87
CA ARG A 89 -5.89 -2.93 15.15
C ARG A 89 -5.70 -1.72 14.26
N ARG A 90 -5.52 -0.54 14.86
CA ARG A 90 -4.74 0.47 14.17
C ARG A 90 -3.42 -0.23 13.99
N HIS A 91 -3.29 -0.89 12.85
CA HIS A 91 -2.09 -1.56 12.46
C HIS A 91 -1.10 -0.42 12.40
N ASP A 92 -0.35 -0.27 13.48
CA ASP A 92 0.72 0.71 13.64
C ASP A 92 1.93 0.32 12.75
N SER A 93 1.71 -0.59 11.80
CA SER A 93 2.58 -0.81 10.65
C SER A 93 2.45 0.29 9.59
N SER A 94 1.62 1.32 9.79
CA SER A 94 1.53 2.45 8.85
C SER A 94 2.61 3.52 9.05
N GLY A 95 3.29 3.57 10.20
CA GLY A 95 4.28 4.62 10.48
C GLY A 95 5.44 4.67 9.48
N ARG A 96 5.84 3.54 8.90
CA ARG A 96 7.00 3.47 8.00
C ARG A 96 6.67 3.59 6.50
N TYR A 97 5.43 3.31 6.13
CA TYR A 97 4.97 3.37 4.72
C TYR A 97 4.16 4.63 4.38
N ASP A 98 3.61 5.35 5.37
CA ASP A 98 2.75 6.52 5.13
C ASP A 98 3.57 7.79 4.80
N GLU A 99 4.88 7.82 5.08
CA GLU A 99 5.76 8.96 4.75
C GLU A 99 6.21 8.97 3.29
N LYS A 100 6.32 7.80 2.65
CA LYS A 100 6.86 7.63 1.28
C LYS A 100 5.79 7.40 0.20
N GLY A 101 4.51 7.43 0.57
CA GLY A 101 3.40 7.24 -0.37
C GLY A 101 3.05 8.50 -1.17
N SER A 102 2.54 8.31 -2.38
CA SER A 102 1.82 9.37 -3.12
C SER A 102 0.34 9.35 -2.72
N TYR A 103 -0.26 10.53 -2.57
CA TYR A 103 -1.67 10.70 -2.26
C TYR A 103 -2.27 11.73 -3.21
N ILE A 104 -3.54 11.59 -3.57
CA ILE A 104 -4.33 12.66 -4.17
C ILE A 104 -5.27 13.25 -3.15
N VAL A 105 -5.37 14.57 -3.16
CA VAL A 105 -6.39 15.30 -2.42
C VAL A 105 -7.36 15.93 -3.39
N GLN A 106 -8.65 15.80 -3.11
CA GLN A 106 -9.70 16.48 -3.85
C GLN A 106 -9.74 17.96 -3.47
N LEU A 107 -9.72 18.86 -4.47
CA LEU A 107 -9.85 20.29 -4.26
C LEU A 107 -11.33 20.62 -4.01
N THR A 108 -11.74 20.68 -2.74
CA THR A 108 -13.12 21.01 -2.36
C THR A 108 -13.19 21.94 -1.14
N GLY A 109 -14.25 22.75 -1.08
CA GLY A 109 -14.54 23.62 0.05
C GLY A 109 -13.39 24.59 0.37
N PRO A 110 -12.81 24.56 1.59
CA PRO A 110 -11.69 25.43 1.95
C PRO A 110 -10.39 25.10 1.19
N LEU A 111 -10.28 23.95 0.52
CA LEU A 111 -9.14 23.55 -0.31
C LEU A 111 -9.48 23.62 -1.82
N HIS A 112 -10.29 24.60 -2.25
CA HIS A 112 -10.75 24.71 -3.64
C HIS A 112 -9.69 25.18 -4.64
N SER A 113 -8.48 25.56 -4.20
CA SER A 113 -7.44 26.03 -5.10
C SER A 113 -6.07 25.41 -4.77
N PRO A 114 -5.24 25.14 -5.80
CA PRO A 114 -3.92 24.53 -5.62
C PRO A 114 -2.96 25.44 -4.83
N GLU A 115 -3.17 26.75 -4.83
CA GLU A 115 -2.41 27.71 -4.00
C GLU A 115 -2.73 27.57 -2.52
N ILE A 116 -4.00 27.32 -2.17
CA ILE A 116 -4.40 27.08 -0.78
C ILE A 116 -3.79 25.75 -0.31
N LEU A 117 -3.84 24.73 -1.16
CA LEU A 117 -3.19 23.45 -0.89
C LEU A 117 -1.68 23.61 -0.71
N GLN A 118 -1.00 24.41 -1.54
CA GLN A 118 0.42 24.70 -1.40
C GLN A 118 0.74 25.30 -0.03
N ARG A 119 -0.07 26.27 0.44
CA ARG A 119 0.12 26.91 1.74
C ARG A 119 -0.18 25.97 2.90
N ALA A 120 -1.27 25.20 2.80
CA ALA A 120 -1.72 24.27 3.83
C ALA A 120 -0.77 23.07 4.00
N ALA A 121 -0.27 22.53 2.89
CA ALA A 121 0.62 21.39 2.84
C ALA A 121 2.11 21.78 2.73
N THR A 122 2.43 23.08 2.76
CA THR A 122 3.80 23.64 2.68
C THR A 122 4.60 23.04 1.51
N LEU A 123 4.01 23.04 0.32
CA LEU A 123 4.63 22.47 -0.88
C LEU A 123 5.62 23.48 -1.50
N ASN A 124 6.76 22.97 -1.98
CA ASN A 124 7.81 23.78 -2.61
C ASN A 124 7.35 24.42 -3.94
N ARG A 125 6.36 23.82 -4.59
CA ARG A 125 5.77 24.28 -5.86
C ARG A 125 4.25 24.17 -5.79
N VAL A 126 3.56 24.95 -6.61
CA VAL A 126 2.11 24.82 -6.77
C VAL A 126 1.84 23.47 -7.45
N PRO A 127 1.06 22.56 -6.83
CA PRO A 127 0.73 21.29 -7.44
C PRO A 127 -0.16 21.50 -8.67
N THR A 128 0.11 20.75 -9.73
CA THR A 128 -0.72 20.80 -10.94
C THR A 128 -2.07 20.13 -10.65
N PRO A 129 -3.21 20.81 -10.85
CA PRO A 129 -4.52 20.18 -10.71
C PRO A 129 -4.76 19.18 -11.84
N ILE A 130 -5.28 18.02 -11.47
CA ILE A 130 -5.66 16.93 -12.35
C ILE A 130 -7.19 16.85 -12.31
N GLY A 131 -7.84 17.11 -13.44
CA GLY A 131 -9.29 16.97 -13.57
C GLY A 131 -9.70 15.50 -13.69
N GLY A 132 -10.67 15.08 -12.89
CA GLY A 132 -11.38 13.81 -13.01
C GLY A 132 -12.84 14.07 -13.38
N VAL A 133 -13.33 13.35 -14.40
CA VAL A 133 -14.75 13.36 -14.77
C VAL A 133 -15.37 12.07 -14.24
N GLY A 134 -16.26 12.20 -13.26
CA GLY A 134 -17.03 11.08 -12.73
C GLY A 134 -18.50 11.18 -13.15
N GLU A 135 -19.27 10.13 -12.83
CA GLU A 135 -20.73 10.10 -13.05
C GLU A 135 -21.47 11.24 -12.33
N CYS A 136 -20.84 11.82 -11.30
CA CYS A 136 -21.40 12.88 -10.46
C CYS A 136 -20.91 14.30 -10.84
N GLY A 137 -20.08 14.45 -11.88
CA GLY A 137 -19.56 15.75 -12.32
C GLY A 137 -18.03 15.81 -12.43
N GLN A 138 -17.51 17.03 -12.64
CA GLN A 138 -16.07 17.32 -12.70
C GLN A 138 -15.53 17.58 -11.30
N ALA A 139 -14.42 16.93 -10.94
CA ALA A 139 -13.69 17.16 -9.71
C ALA A 139 -12.20 17.39 -10.02
N GLU A 140 -11.56 18.28 -9.29
CA GLU A 140 -10.13 18.53 -9.42
C GLU A 140 -9.38 17.86 -8.26
N PHE A 141 -8.23 17.27 -8.58
CA PHE A 141 -7.37 16.57 -7.64
C PHE A 141 -5.95 17.10 -7.74
N CYS A 142 -5.20 17.05 -6.64
CA CYS A 142 -3.77 17.35 -6.64
C CYS A 142 -2.99 16.22 -5.99
N GLU A 143 -1.86 15.85 -6.58
CA GLU A 143 -0.92 14.89 -5.99
C GLU A 143 -0.08 15.55 -4.88
N ILE A 144 0.07 14.86 -3.76
CA ILE A 144 0.83 15.26 -2.57
C ILE A 144 1.63 14.06 -2.03
N ASP A 145 2.77 14.34 -1.40
CA ASP A 145 3.56 13.33 -0.69
C ASP A 145 3.02 13.05 0.72
N GLY A 146 3.52 11.99 1.37
CA GLY A 146 3.14 11.62 2.73
C GLY A 146 3.42 12.71 3.77
N ALA A 147 4.51 13.45 3.61
CA ALA A 147 4.85 14.56 4.50
C ALA A 147 3.87 15.75 4.36
N ALA A 148 3.44 16.04 3.14
CA ALA A 148 2.46 17.05 2.77
C ALA A 148 1.07 16.66 3.29
N LYS A 149 0.69 15.39 3.21
CA LYS A 149 -0.51 14.85 3.85
C LYS A 149 -0.52 15.14 5.36
N ALA A 150 0.58 14.86 6.06
CA ALA A 150 0.68 15.12 7.50
C ALA A 150 0.54 16.62 7.84
N ARG A 151 1.18 17.49 7.05
CA ARG A 151 1.07 18.96 7.18
C ARG A 151 -0.36 19.45 6.90
N LEU A 152 -0.99 18.94 5.85
CA LEU A 152 -2.35 19.27 5.46
C LEU A 152 -3.37 18.88 6.55
N LEU A 153 -3.25 17.68 7.11
CA LEU A 153 -4.10 17.23 8.22
C LEU A 153 -3.92 18.10 9.46
N SER A 154 -2.69 18.52 9.75
CA SER A 154 -2.38 19.43 10.85
C SER A 154 -2.98 20.82 10.62
N TRP A 155 -2.91 21.32 9.39
CA TRP A 155 -3.54 22.58 8.98
C TRP A 155 -5.06 22.53 9.09
N ALA A 156 -5.70 21.46 8.59
CA ALA A 156 -7.16 21.30 8.66
C ALA A 156 -7.65 21.29 10.11
N ARG A 157 -6.94 20.58 11.01
CA ARG A 157 -7.24 20.57 12.45
C ARG A 157 -7.11 21.95 13.10
N LYS A 158 -6.16 22.77 12.65
CA LYS A 158 -5.86 24.08 13.24
C LYS A 158 -6.80 25.20 12.77
N TYR A 159 -7.15 25.22 11.48
CA TYR A 159 -7.90 26.32 10.87
C TYR A 159 -9.36 25.98 10.54
N HIS A 160 -9.70 24.70 10.42
CA HIS A 160 -11.03 24.24 10.01
C HIS A 160 -11.50 23.03 10.84
N CYS A 161 -11.81 23.25 12.11
CA CYS A 161 -12.40 22.22 12.96
C CYS A 161 -13.73 21.74 12.35
N GLY A 162 -13.75 20.53 11.78
CA GLY A 162 -14.92 19.93 11.13
C GLY A 162 -14.78 19.68 9.62
N PHE A 163 -13.74 20.21 8.97
CA PHE A 163 -13.44 19.87 7.57
C PHE A 163 -12.47 18.69 7.50
N GLN A 164 -12.92 17.59 6.88
CA GLN A 164 -12.06 16.45 6.56
C GLN A 164 -11.75 16.45 5.07
N PRO A 165 -10.49 16.70 4.66
CA PRO A 165 -10.10 16.62 3.26
C PRO A 165 -10.22 15.18 2.75
N THR A 166 -10.78 15.01 1.56
CA THR A 166 -10.80 13.72 0.86
C THR A 166 -9.41 13.44 0.32
N ILE A 167 -8.68 12.56 1.01
CA ILE A 167 -7.33 12.14 0.62
C ILE A 167 -7.36 10.65 0.28
N ILE A 168 -6.94 10.30 -0.93
CA ILE A 168 -6.89 8.93 -1.41
C ILE A 168 -5.42 8.59 -1.69
N ARG A 169 -4.96 7.42 -1.25
CA ARG A 169 -3.61 6.94 -1.58
C ARG A 169 -3.55 6.56 -3.07
N LEU A 170 -2.58 7.12 -3.77
CA LEU A 170 -2.22 6.68 -5.12
C LEU A 170 -1.19 5.56 -4.99
N SER A 171 -1.65 4.33 -5.15
CA SER A 171 -0.76 3.18 -5.26
C SER A 171 -0.30 3.07 -6.72
N LYS A 172 0.77 3.79 -7.07
CA LYS A 172 1.37 3.79 -8.42
C LYS A 172 2.84 3.39 -8.30
N ALA A 173 3.29 2.48 -9.17
CA ALA A 173 4.69 2.06 -9.21
C ALA A 173 5.60 3.27 -9.47
N LYS A 174 6.68 3.40 -8.70
CA LYS A 174 7.60 4.54 -8.81
C LYS A 174 8.42 4.44 -10.10
N LYS A 175 8.71 5.58 -10.73
CA LYS A 175 9.59 5.67 -11.91
C LYS A 175 10.63 6.76 -11.67
N GLU A 176 11.63 6.45 -10.86
CA GLU A 176 12.72 7.38 -10.51
C GLU A 176 13.98 7.07 -11.34
N LEU A 177 13.82 7.07 -12.66
CA LEU A 177 14.93 6.82 -13.58
C LEU A 177 15.88 8.03 -13.61
N SER A 178 17.18 7.81 -13.43
CA SER A 178 18.17 8.87 -13.53
C SER A 178 18.33 9.33 -14.99
N GLU A 179 18.40 10.64 -15.19
CA GLU A 179 18.71 11.27 -16.49
C GLU A 179 20.22 11.24 -16.79
N ILE A 180 21.06 11.04 -15.77
CA ILE A 180 22.51 11.17 -15.84
C ILE A 180 23.19 9.79 -15.79
N THR A 181 22.54 8.80 -15.18
CA THR A 181 23.10 7.46 -14.96
C THR A 181 22.14 6.38 -15.41
N GLN A 182 22.67 5.18 -15.70
CA GLN A 182 21.85 4.02 -16.05
C GLN A 182 20.99 3.50 -14.88
N ALA A 183 21.24 3.98 -13.66
CA ALA A 183 20.49 3.60 -12.47
C ALA A 183 19.04 4.14 -12.47
N PRO A 184 18.09 3.42 -11.86
CA PRO A 184 18.20 2.05 -11.36
C PRO A 184 18.23 1.03 -12.52
N THR A 185 19.12 0.03 -12.45
CA THR A 185 19.19 -1.09 -13.40
C THR A 185 19.06 -2.41 -12.67
N LEU A 186 18.23 -3.32 -13.18
CA LEU A 186 18.05 -4.65 -12.61
C LEU A 186 19.38 -5.40 -12.50
N GLY A 187 19.66 -5.97 -11.33
CA GLY A 187 20.85 -6.78 -11.06
C GLY A 187 22.15 -6.00 -10.95
N ASN A 188 22.12 -4.67 -11.02
CA ASN A 188 23.32 -3.85 -11.03
C ASN A 188 23.19 -2.65 -10.08
N ASN A 189 23.16 -2.96 -8.77
CA ASN A 189 23.17 -1.94 -7.70
C ASN A 189 24.52 -1.19 -7.57
N LEU A 190 25.52 -1.55 -8.38
CA LEU A 190 26.89 -1.01 -8.32
C LEU A 190 27.08 0.38 -8.95
N LEU A 191 26.14 0.85 -9.78
CA LEU A 191 26.25 2.14 -10.48
C LEU A 191 25.99 3.38 -9.61
N THR A 192 25.66 3.20 -8.33
CA THR A 192 25.53 4.28 -7.35
C THR A 192 26.88 4.63 -6.68
N LEU A 193 27.91 3.80 -6.85
CA LEU A 193 29.24 4.04 -6.29
C LEU A 193 30.08 4.94 -7.23
N PRO A 194 30.77 5.99 -6.73
CA PRO A 194 31.52 6.93 -7.56
C PRO A 194 32.56 6.27 -8.49
N GLN A 195 33.10 5.14 -8.06
CA GLN A 195 34.13 4.35 -8.73
C GLN A 195 33.63 3.46 -9.88
N HIS A 196 32.30 3.31 -10.03
CA HIS A 196 31.66 2.62 -11.15
C HIS A 196 30.94 3.59 -12.10
N ARG A 197 31.14 4.91 -11.93
CA ARG A 197 30.77 5.90 -12.94
C ARG A 197 31.56 5.56 -14.21
N PRO A 198 30.93 5.25 -15.34
CA PRO A 198 31.66 5.11 -16.59
C PRO A 198 32.42 6.42 -16.81
N ASP A 199 33.74 6.34 -17.00
CA ASP A 199 34.56 7.44 -17.54
C ASP A 199 34.17 7.80 -19.00
N ASP A 200 33.10 7.19 -19.52
CA ASP A 200 32.67 7.36 -20.90
C ASP A 200 31.75 8.57 -21.05
N VAL A 201 32.38 9.66 -21.44
CA VAL A 201 31.75 10.89 -21.94
C VAL A 201 30.83 10.52 -23.11
N GLY A 202 29.52 10.42 -22.87
CA GLY A 202 28.51 10.53 -23.94
C GLY A 202 27.50 9.39 -24.14
N VAL A 203 27.37 8.41 -23.24
CA VAL A 203 26.26 7.44 -23.34
C VAL A 203 25.06 7.92 -22.53
N GLU A 204 24.06 8.48 -23.21
CA GLU A 204 22.78 8.84 -22.58
C GLU A 204 22.08 7.56 -22.08
N PRO A 205 21.51 7.56 -20.87
CA PRO A 205 20.93 6.34 -20.31
C PRO A 205 19.64 5.94 -21.04
N THR A 206 19.69 4.80 -21.74
CA THR A 206 18.57 4.25 -22.52
C THR A 206 17.78 3.19 -21.74
N PRO A 207 16.45 3.19 -21.80
CA PRO A 207 15.57 4.24 -22.34
C PRO A 207 15.49 5.46 -21.40
N SER A 208 15.18 6.63 -21.97
CA SER A 208 14.98 7.86 -21.19
C SER A 208 13.63 7.85 -20.45
N PRO A 209 13.47 8.61 -19.34
CA PRO A 209 12.24 8.57 -18.52
C PRO A 209 10.95 8.95 -19.26
N GLY A 210 11.06 9.68 -20.38
CA GLY A 210 9.93 10.10 -21.21
C GLY A 210 9.98 9.61 -22.66
N GLN A 211 10.85 8.65 -22.97
CA GLN A 211 11.00 8.11 -24.31
C GLN A 211 9.87 7.11 -24.60
N TYR A 212 9.11 7.39 -25.66
CA TYR A 212 8.13 6.47 -26.22
C TYR A 212 8.34 6.35 -27.73
N PRO A 213 8.18 5.16 -28.32
CA PRO A 213 7.80 3.90 -27.68
C PRO A 213 8.95 3.25 -26.88
N VAL A 214 8.63 2.48 -25.84
CA VAL A 214 9.61 1.83 -24.94
C VAL A 214 9.23 0.37 -24.68
N TRP A 215 10.24 -0.50 -24.64
CA TRP A 215 10.04 -1.92 -24.35
C TRP A 215 9.87 -2.15 -22.85
N TYR A 216 8.81 -2.84 -22.46
CA TYR A 216 8.57 -3.31 -21.11
C TYR A 216 8.67 -4.83 -21.05
N PHE A 217 9.38 -5.36 -20.06
CA PHE A 217 9.46 -6.78 -19.77
C PHE A 217 8.50 -7.17 -18.64
N PHE A 218 7.66 -8.17 -18.90
CA PHE A 218 6.72 -8.73 -17.95
C PHE A 218 7.05 -10.21 -17.65
N TYR A 219 6.97 -10.56 -16.37
CA TYR A 219 7.23 -11.91 -15.84
C TYR A 219 6.04 -12.48 -15.03
N GLY A 220 5.01 -11.66 -14.81
CA GLY A 220 3.85 -11.94 -13.96
C GLY A 220 2.53 -12.02 -14.73
N THR A 221 1.47 -11.50 -14.12
CA THR A 221 0.11 -11.48 -14.70
C THR A 221 0.01 -10.54 -15.90
N LEU A 222 0.85 -9.51 -16.00
CA LEU A 222 0.94 -8.64 -17.18
C LEU A 222 1.48 -9.34 -18.44
N ALA A 223 2.03 -10.56 -18.31
CA ALA A 223 2.39 -11.38 -19.46
C ALA A 223 1.15 -12.04 -20.13
N ASP A 224 -0.03 -11.95 -19.49
CA ASP A 224 -1.30 -12.41 -20.04
C ASP A 224 -1.95 -11.32 -20.91
N PRO A 225 -2.24 -11.59 -22.20
CA PRO A 225 -2.89 -10.63 -23.09
C PRO A 225 -4.24 -10.15 -22.59
N ASP A 226 -5.03 -10.99 -21.91
CA ASP A 226 -6.36 -10.60 -21.44
C ASP A 226 -6.27 -9.56 -20.32
N VAL A 227 -5.26 -9.68 -19.46
CA VAL A 227 -4.99 -8.73 -18.37
C VAL A 227 -4.52 -7.40 -18.96
N LEU A 228 -3.60 -7.44 -19.92
CA LEU A 228 -3.04 -6.23 -20.53
C LEU A 228 -4.09 -5.49 -21.37
N SER A 229 -4.88 -6.18 -22.19
CA SER A 229 -5.97 -5.58 -22.97
C SER A 229 -6.99 -4.89 -22.07
N ARG A 230 -7.36 -5.53 -20.94
CA ARG A 230 -8.28 -4.94 -19.97
C ARG A 230 -7.68 -3.70 -19.31
N GLN A 231 -6.40 -3.73 -18.96
CA GLN A 231 -5.75 -2.62 -18.27
C GLN A 231 -5.49 -1.43 -19.19
N LEU A 232 -5.15 -1.68 -20.45
CA LEU A 232 -4.85 -0.65 -21.45
C LEU A 232 -6.07 -0.24 -22.29
N GLY A 233 -7.19 -0.94 -22.16
CA GLY A 233 -8.39 -0.72 -22.97
C GLY A 233 -8.16 -0.96 -24.47
N LEU A 234 -7.31 -1.92 -24.82
CA LEU A 234 -6.99 -2.21 -26.22
C LEU A 234 -8.15 -2.99 -26.87
N GLU A 235 -8.58 -2.53 -28.06
CA GLU A 235 -9.53 -3.27 -28.91
C GLU A 235 -8.84 -4.43 -29.64
N GLU A 236 -7.53 -4.31 -29.89
CA GLU A 236 -6.71 -5.33 -30.54
C GLU A 236 -5.87 -6.12 -29.52
N ALA A 237 -5.62 -7.40 -29.82
CA ALA A 237 -4.81 -8.25 -28.96
C ALA A 237 -3.35 -7.75 -28.91
N PRO A 238 -2.76 -7.56 -27.71
CA PRO A 238 -1.42 -7.05 -27.57
C PRO A 238 -0.39 -8.01 -28.16
N HIS A 239 0.54 -7.47 -28.93
CA HIS A 239 1.65 -8.23 -29.50
C HIS A 239 2.77 -8.39 -28.49
N TYR A 240 2.92 -9.60 -27.96
CA TYR A 240 4.06 -9.97 -27.11
C TYR A 240 5.20 -10.59 -27.90
N VAL A 241 6.42 -10.24 -27.51
CA VAL A 241 7.65 -10.88 -27.99
C VAL A 241 8.22 -11.72 -26.84
N PRO A 242 8.35 -13.06 -26.99
CA PRO A 242 9.01 -13.88 -25.99
C PRO A 242 10.43 -13.39 -25.72
N ALA A 243 10.75 -13.13 -24.46
CA ALA A 243 12.01 -12.52 -24.07
C ALA A 243 12.52 -13.05 -22.73
N LYS A 244 13.77 -12.72 -22.41
CA LYS A 244 14.40 -12.99 -21.12
C LYS A 244 15.08 -11.74 -20.62
N VAL A 245 15.11 -11.56 -19.31
CA VAL A 245 15.89 -10.50 -18.67
C VAL A 245 16.99 -11.12 -17.82
N SER A 246 18.18 -10.51 -17.81
CA SER A 246 19.30 -10.92 -16.96
C SER A 246 19.43 -10.02 -15.74
N GLY A 247 19.98 -10.55 -14.64
CA GLY A 247 20.22 -9.81 -13.40
C GLY A 247 19.07 -9.84 -12.40
N GLY A 248 18.07 -10.70 -12.60
CA GLY A 248 16.93 -10.83 -11.70
C GLY A 248 16.56 -12.26 -11.42
N ARG A 249 15.81 -12.47 -10.34
CA ARG A 249 15.13 -13.72 -10.01
C ARG A 249 13.70 -13.40 -9.61
N VAL A 250 12.76 -14.24 -10.03
CA VAL A 250 11.36 -14.13 -9.60
C VAL A 250 11.13 -15.00 -8.37
N ARG A 251 10.57 -14.41 -7.32
CA ARG A 251 10.09 -15.07 -6.09
C ARG A 251 8.59 -14.91 -5.96
N THR A 252 7.98 -15.63 -5.02
CA THR A 252 6.55 -15.53 -4.73
C THR A 252 6.34 -14.70 -3.46
N TRP A 253 5.50 -13.68 -3.58
CA TRP A 253 5.08 -12.81 -2.49
C TRP A 253 3.61 -13.06 -2.15
N ALA A 254 3.30 -13.16 -0.85
CA ALA A 254 1.94 -13.42 -0.32
C ALA A 254 1.22 -14.59 -1.02
N ALA A 255 1.95 -15.69 -1.29
CA ALA A 255 1.51 -16.92 -1.95
C ALA A 255 0.95 -16.80 -3.39
N LYS A 256 0.65 -15.60 -3.88
CA LYS A 256 -0.05 -15.38 -5.15
C LYS A 256 0.66 -14.46 -6.13
N TYR A 257 1.47 -13.52 -5.62
CA TYR A 257 2.07 -12.47 -6.44
C TYR A 257 3.51 -12.84 -6.82
N LYS A 258 3.94 -12.46 -8.02
CA LYS A 258 5.33 -12.64 -8.44
C LYS A 258 6.11 -11.37 -8.13
N ALA A 259 7.25 -11.52 -7.48
CA ALA A 259 8.15 -10.42 -7.13
C ALA A 259 9.50 -10.64 -7.82
N LEU A 260 9.88 -9.71 -8.70
CA LEU A 260 11.23 -9.70 -9.29
C LEU A 260 12.19 -9.00 -8.32
N VAL A 261 13.22 -9.72 -7.90
CA VAL A 261 14.31 -9.22 -7.05
C VAL A 261 15.63 -9.25 -7.81
N ASP A 262 16.58 -8.43 -7.38
CA ASP A 262 17.92 -8.41 -7.97
C ASP A 262 18.66 -9.72 -7.69
N ALA A 263 19.08 -10.41 -8.75
CA ALA A 263 19.89 -11.62 -8.66
C ALA A 263 20.93 -11.57 -9.80
N PRO A 264 22.11 -10.97 -9.55
CA PRO A 264 23.14 -10.84 -10.59
C PRO A 264 23.54 -12.22 -11.12
N GLY A 265 23.47 -12.39 -12.43
CA GLY A 265 23.84 -13.65 -13.11
C GLY A 265 22.69 -14.62 -13.38
N GLU A 266 21.47 -14.33 -12.92
CA GLU A 266 20.30 -15.13 -13.25
C GLU A 266 19.46 -14.52 -14.36
N GLU A 267 18.71 -15.40 -15.05
CA GLU A 267 17.83 -15.02 -16.15
C GLU A 267 16.38 -15.39 -15.81
N VAL A 268 15.48 -14.45 -16.09
CA VAL A 268 14.04 -14.65 -15.93
C VAL A 268 13.39 -14.70 -17.30
N PRO A 269 12.68 -15.79 -17.65
CA PRO A 269 11.86 -15.84 -18.85
C PRO A 269 10.57 -15.05 -18.67
N GLY A 270 10.12 -14.40 -19.75
CA GLY A 270 8.90 -13.61 -19.77
C GLY A 270 8.54 -13.14 -21.17
N SER A 271 7.83 -12.02 -21.22
CA SER A 271 7.34 -11.42 -22.46
C SER A 271 7.68 -9.95 -22.50
N ALA A 272 8.17 -9.48 -23.63
CA ALA A 272 8.38 -8.07 -23.92
C ALA A 272 7.17 -7.49 -24.66
N PHE A 273 6.77 -6.29 -24.28
CA PHE A 273 5.69 -5.53 -24.89
C PHE A 273 6.14 -4.10 -25.17
N LEU A 274 5.76 -3.56 -26.33
CA LEU A 274 6.12 -2.20 -26.72
C LEU A 274 5.04 -1.21 -26.25
N VAL A 275 5.37 -0.43 -25.22
CA VAL A 275 4.49 0.63 -24.71
C VAL A 275 4.63 1.87 -25.58
N GLN A 276 3.52 2.31 -26.18
CA GLN A 276 3.52 3.38 -27.18
C GLN A 276 3.35 4.78 -26.59
N SER A 277 2.79 4.90 -25.37
CA SER A 277 2.48 6.20 -24.78
C SER A 277 2.61 6.21 -23.25
N ALA A 278 2.77 7.41 -22.70
CA ALA A 278 2.80 7.64 -21.26
C ALA A 278 1.51 7.19 -20.55
N SER A 279 0.35 7.34 -21.20
CA SER A 279 -0.93 6.90 -20.64
C SER A 279 -1.00 5.38 -20.47
N GLN A 280 -0.46 4.62 -21.43
CA GLN A 280 -0.37 3.17 -21.32
C GLN A 280 0.59 2.78 -20.19
N GLU A 281 1.74 3.43 -20.11
CA GLU A 281 2.69 3.19 -19.03
C GLU A 281 2.07 3.48 -17.65
N ASP A 282 1.37 4.59 -17.52
CA ASP A 282 0.72 4.97 -16.27
C ASP A 282 -0.32 3.94 -15.84
N ALA A 283 -1.11 3.40 -16.77
CA ALA A 283 -2.05 2.31 -16.50
C ALA A 283 -1.34 1.05 -15.99
N LEU A 284 -0.17 0.69 -16.54
CA LEU A 284 0.64 -0.43 -16.03
C LEU A 284 1.17 -0.16 -14.62
N ARG A 285 1.66 1.05 -14.38
CA ARG A 285 2.17 1.47 -13.07
C ARG A 285 1.07 1.46 -12.00
N PHE A 286 -0.18 1.77 -12.38
CA PHE A 286 -1.32 1.65 -11.47
C PHE A 286 -1.68 0.19 -11.16
N TYR A 287 -1.53 -0.71 -12.12
CA TYR A 287 -1.81 -2.13 -11.91
C TYR A 287 -0.81 -2.78 -10.95
N GLU A 288 0.48 -2.54 -11.14
CA GLU A 288 1.54 -3.12 -10.30
C GLU A 288 1.54 -2.52 -8.89
N THR A 289 1.03 -1.29 -8.72
CA THR A 289 0.95 -0.56 -7.44
C THR A 289 2.30 -0.06 -6.92
N ASP A 290 2.29 0.64 -5.77
CA ASP A 290 3.49 1.19 -5.12
C ASP A 290 4.39 0.13 -4.45
N LYS A 291 4.04 -1.16 -4.59
CA LYS A 291 4.87 -2.30 -4.21
C LYS A 291 6.00 -2.58 -5.19
N TYR A 292 5.92 -2.00 -6.38
CA TYR A 292 6.91 -2.17 -7.42
C TYR A 292 7.46 -0.82 -7.87
N GLU A 293 8.67 -0.84 -8.41
CA GLU A 293 9.35 0.28 -9.03
C GLU A 293 9.75 -0.09 -10.46
N VAL A 294 9.78 0.91 -11.33
CA VAL A 294 10.21 0.79 -12.71
C VAL A 294 11.72 0.97 -12.77
N VAL A 295 12.42 -0.07 -13.24
CA VAL A 295 13.87 -0.08 -13.39
C VAL A 295 14.29 -0.38 -14.83
N ARG A 296 15.47 0.08 -15.23
CA ARG A 296 16.06 -0.27 -16.53
C ARG A 296 16.51 -1.72 -16.51
N CYS A 297 16.37 -2.40 -17.64
CA CYS A 297 16.81 -3.78 -17.80
C CYS A 297 17.20 -4.07 -19.25
N LYS A 298 18.00 -5.12 -19.43
CA LYS A 298 18.36 -5.64 -20.75
C LYS A 298 17.48 -6.82 -21.09
N ILE A 299 16.64 -6.64 -22.10
CA ILE A 299 15.67 -7.61 -22.58
C ILE A 299 16.30 -8.36 -23.74
N THR A 300 16.63 -9.63 -23.55
CA THR A 300 17.16 -10.51 -24.58
C THR A 300 16.01 -11.25 -25.24
N THR A 301 15.74 -10.93 -26.51
CA THR A 301 14.78 -11.66 -27.35
C THR A 301 15.52 -12.77 -28.10
N GLN A 302 14.80 -13.53 -28.94
CA GLN A 302 15.43 -14.56 -29.80
C GLN A 302 16.33 -13.94 -30.88
N THR A 303 16.11 -12.68 -31.23
CA THR A 303 16.76 -12.01 -32.37
C THR A 303 17.81 -11.00 -31.92
N GLU A 304 17.59 -10.30 -30.81
CA GLU A 304 18.45 -9.19 -30.37
C GLU A 304 18.32 -8.88 -28.88
N VAL A 305 19.22 -8.02 -28.38
CA VAL A 305 19.15 -7.49 -27.00
C VAL A 305 18.65 -6.05 -27.07
N LEU A 306 17.55 -5.79 -26.38
CA LEU A 306 16.84 -4.51 -26.32
C LEU A 306 17.02 -3.87 -24.94
N ASP A 307 17.23 -2.56 -24.92
CA ASP A 307 17.12 -1.80 -23.67
C ASP A 307 15.65 -1.53 -23.38
N GLY A 308 15.21 -1.86 -22.17
CA GLY A 308 13.83 -1.71 -21.76
C GLY A 308 13.66 -1.46 -20.27
N LEU A 309 12.41 -1.50 -19.84
CA LEU A 309 11.99 -1.27 -18.48
C LEU A 309 11.31 -2.51 -17.92
N THR A 310 11.38 -2.70 -16.61
CA THR A 310 10.64 -3.76 -15.93
C THR A 310 10.23 -3.30 -14.54
N PHE A 311 9.28 -4.02 -13.95
CA PHE A 311 8.81 -3.78 -12.59
C PHE A 311 9.62 -4.63 -11.61
N ARG A 312 10.45 -4.01 -10.79
CA ARG A 312 11.15 -4.65 -9.68
C ARG A 312 10.35 -4.46 -8.39
N PHE A 313 10.36 -5.44 -7.50
CA PHE A 313 9.70 -5.33 -6.20
C PHE A 313 10.50 -4.37 -5.29
N ASP A 314 9.85 -3.33 -4.75
CA ASP A 314 10.41 -2.30 -3.83
C ASP A 314 10.14 -2.66 -2.34
N GLY A 315 9.73 -3.91 -2.06
CA GLY A 315 9.47 -4.40 -0.70
C GLY A 315 10.68 -5.07 -0.05
N SER A 316 10.57 -5.41 1.25
CA SER A 316 11.64 -6.11 1.96
C SER A 316 11.74 -7.56 1.47
N GLU A 317 12.95 -8.08 1.33
CA GLU A 317 13.14 -9.50 1.04
C GLU A 317 12.58 -10.40 2.15
N ASP A 318 12.48 -9.90 3.39
CA ASP A 318 11.86 -10.59 4.51
C ASP A 318 10.35 -10.83 4.31
N ASP A 319 9.68 -10.03 3.48
CA ASP A 319 8.26 -10.19 3.17
C ASP A 319 8.03 -11.28 2.11
N LEU A 320 9.10 -11.75 1.45
CA LEU A 320 9.06 -12.81 0.45
C LEU A 320 9.00 -14.17 1.15
N ASP A 321 8.21 -15.08 0.60
CA ASP A 321 8.00 -16.44 1.14
C ASP A 321 7.35 -16.52 2.54
N GLN A 322 6.83 -15.42 3.11
CA GLN A 322 5.95 -15.50 4.28
C GLN A 322 4.60 -16.11 3.88
N ILE A 323 4.40 -17.36 4.29
CA ILE A 323 3.09 -18.02 4.31
C ILE A 323 2.36 -17.47 5.54
N HIS A 324 1.53 -16.46 5.35
CA HIS A 324 0.56 -16.03 6.36
C HIS A 324 -0.68 -16.92 6.34
#